data_AF-A7ISA3-F1
#
_entry.id   AF-A7ISA3-F1
#
_cell.length_a   1.000
_cell.length_b   1.000
_cell.length_c   1.000
_cell.angle_alpha   90.00
_cell.angle_beta   90.00
_cell.angle_gamma   90.00
#
_symmetry.space_group_name_H-M   'P 1'
#
loop_
_entity.id
_entity.type
_entity.pdbx_description
1 polymer ?
#
loop_
_entity_poly.entity_id
_entity_poly.type
_entity_poly.pdbx_seq_one_letter_code
_entity_poly.pdbx_strand_id
1 'polypeptide(L)'
;MKIANALIHNTVRIECLSADGQSISTGTAFLFLFDFDKTGVIPVLVTNKHVVFVESAKKIAITLTKDENGSPNHKENITFTIEDFIQNCLPHPDENIDLCIAPVGHFFNQLINHNFSPFIKGIRESDIMQTEEMDQLSAFEEVFMIGYPNGLWDSKNNLPIFRTGNYCYPSSY
;
A
#
# COMPACT_ATOMS: atom_id res chain seq x y z
N MET A 1 -1.53 17.91 -9.24
CA MET A 1 -2.43 17.01 -10.02
C MET A 1 -1.75 15.71 -10.46
N LYS A 2 -0.55 15.72 -11.07
CA LYS A 2 0.17 14.48 -11.47
C LYS A 2 0.62 13.61 -10.29
N ILE A 3 1.12 14.21 -9.22
CA ILE A 3 1.58 13.50 -8.00
C ILE A 3 0.41 12.86 -7.26
N ALA A 4 -0.69 13.61 -7.03
CA ALA A 4 -1.88 13.05 -6.39
C ALA A 4 -2.40 11.80 -7.13
N ASN A 5 -2.42 11.82 -8.46
CA ASN A 5 -2.81 10.65 -9.24
C ASN A 5 -1.85 9.46 -9.04
N ALA A 6 -0.54 9.71 -9.02
CA ALA A 6 0.45 8.66 -8.74
C ALA A 6 0.24 8.05 -7.35
N LEU A 7 -0.07 8.87 -6.34
CA LEU A 7 -0.30 8.41 -4.97
C LEU A 7 -1.59 7.60 -4.79
N ILE A 8 -2.68 7.98 -5.47
CA ILE A 8 -3.95 7.21 -5.48
C ILE A 8 -3.71 5.78 -5.96
N HIS A 9 -2.88 5.65 -6.99
CA HIS A 9 -2.57 4.37 -7.60
C HIS A 9 -1.36 3.69 -6.97
N ASN A 10 -0.79 4.24 -5.90
CA ASN A 10 0.25 3.61 -5.11
C ASN A 10 -0.32 2.81 -3.92
N THR A 11 -1.51 3.21 -3.45
CA THR A 11 -2.19 2.55 -2.35
C THR A 11 -3.03 1.38 -2.80
N VAL A 12 -3.09 0.34 -1.97
CA VAL A 12 -3.96 -0.82 -2.15
C VAL A 12 -4.74 -1.09 -0.87
N ARG A 13 -6.02 -1.45 -1.02
CA ARG A 13 -6.85 -1.89 0.10
C ARG A 13 -6.48 -3.33 0.45
N ILE A 14 -6.11 -3.54 1.71
CA ILE A 14 -5.90 -4.87 2.29
C ILE A 14 -7.10 -5.20 3.15
N GLU A 15 -7.57 -6.44 3.02
CA GLU A 15 -8.63 -6.99 3.84
C GLU A 15 -8.19 -8.34 4.41
N CYS A 16 -8.02 -8.40 5.72
CA CYS A 16 -7.63 -9.63 6.41
C CYS A 16 -8.87 -10.47 6.71
N LEU A 17 -8.82 -11.72 6.28
CA LEU A 17 -9.91 -12.66 6.35
C LEU A 17 -9.59 -13.78 7.36
N SER A 18 -10.63 -14.25 8.06
CA SER A 18 -10.58 -15.46 8.87
C SER A 18 -10.50 -16.71 8.00
N ALA A 19 -10.30 -17.88 8.63
CA ALA A 19 -10.35 -19.17 7.94
C ALA A 19 -11.67 -19.36 7.16
N ASP A 20 -12.77 -18.87 7.72
CA ASP A 20 -14.13 -18.96 7.14
C ASP A 20 -14.42 -17.84 6.12
N GLY A 21 -13.44 -16.98 5.82
CA GLY A 21 -13.57 -15.91 4.83
C GLY A 21 -14.26 -14.64 5.36
N GLN A 22 -14.55 -14.54 6.67
CA GLN A 22 -15.09 -13.32 7.26
C GLN A 22 -14.01 -12.25 7.37
N SER A 23 -14.34 -11.01 6.98
CA SER A 23 -13.49 -9.82 7.13
C SER A 23 -13.28 -9.46 8.59
N ILE A 24 -12.02 -9.34 9.00
CA ILE A 24 -11.62 -9.09 10.39
C ILE A 24 -11.05 -7.68 10.54
N SER A 25 -10.15 -7.33 9.64
CA SER A 25 -9.50 -6.02 9.61
C SER A 25 -9.34 -5.55 8.18
N THR A 26 -9.29 -4.23 8.02
CA THR A 26 -9.01 -3.59 6.75
C THR A 26 -7.92 -2.56 6.95
N GLY A 27 -7.12 -2.33 5.92
CA GLY A 27 -6.04 -1.38 5.99
C GLY A 27 -5.56 -0.94 4.61
N THR A 28 -4.49 -0.15 4.65
CA THR A 28 -3.83 0.39 3.46
C THR A 28 -2.44 -0.21 3.37
N ALA A 29 -2.07 -0.63 2.18
CA ALA A 29 -0.67 -0.87 1.84
C ALA A 29 -0.21 0.07 0.74
N PHE A 30 1.09 0.37 0.74
CA PHE A 30 1.76 1.16 -0.28
C PHE A 30 2.70 0.26 -1.06
N LEU A 31 2.71 0.38 -2.39
CA LEU A 31 3.68 -0.34 -3.21
C LEU A 31 5.03 0.39 -3.19
N PHE A 32 6.03 -0.23 -2.57
CA PHE A 32 7.40 0.25 -2.58
C PHE A 32 8.27 -0.61 -3.50
N LEU A 33 9.18 0.02 -4.24
CA LEU A 33 10.08 -0.62 -5.18
C LEU A 33 11.51 -0.51 -4.65
N PHE A 34 12.05 -1.61 -4.13
CA PHE A 34 13.46 -1.67 -3.75
C PHE A 34 14.32 -1.91 -4.98
N ASP A 35 15.24 -0.99 -5.26
CA ASP A 35 16.28 -1.15 -6.27
C ASP A 35 17.45 -1.94 -5.64
N PHE A 36 17.75 -3.14 -6.15
CA PHE A 36 18.90 -3.94 -5.73
C PHE A 36 19.91 -4.04 -6.87
N ASP A 37 21.15 -3.59 -6.63
CA ASP A 37 22.24 -3.40 -7.61
C ASP A 37 22.49 -4.56 -8.58
N LYS A 38 22.09 -5.80 -8.24
CA LYS A 38 22.38 -7.02 -9.01
C LYS A 38 21.16 -7.87 -9.36
N THR A 39 19.98 -7.58 -8.80
CA THR A 39 18.79 -8.45 -8.92
C THR A 39 17.56 -7.74 -9.48
N GLY A 40 17.69 -6.45 -9.83
CA GLY A 40 16.59 -5.65 -10.38
C GLY A 40 15.71 -5.05 -9.29
N VAL A 41 14.46 -4.76 -9.64
CA VAL A 41 13.49 -4.12 -8.76
C VAL A 41 12.67 -5.18 -8.02
N ILE A 42 12.61 -5.10 -6.69
CA ILE A 42 11.76 -5.96 -5.86
C ILE A 42 10.54 -5.15 -5.39
N PRO A 43 9.33 -5.45 -5.90
CA PRO A 43 8.12 -4.81 -5.41
C PRO A 43 7.69 -5.42 -4.07
N VAL A 44 7.45 -4.56 -3.09
CA VAL A 44 6.92 -4.93 -1.78
C VAL A 44 5.69 -4.10 -1.46
N LEU A 45 4.73 -4.69 -0.75
CA LEU A 45 3.69 -3.93 -0.08
C LEU A 45 4.16 -3.57 1.32
N VAL A 46 4.10 -2.29 1.68
CA VAL A 46 4.42 -1.76 3.01
C VAL A 46 3.11 -1.45 3.73
N THR A 47 2.95 -1.93 4.96
CA THR A 47 1.75 -1.67 5.77
C THR A 47 2.08 -1.76 7.26
N ASN A 48 1.08 -1.54 8.12
CA ASN A 48 1.21 -1.62 9.57
C ASN A 48 1.11 -3.07 10.06
N LYS A 49 1.87 -3.42 11.11
CA LYS A 49 1.81 -4.76 11.70
C LYS A 49 0.41 -5.05 12.24
N HIS A 50 -0.21 -4.08 12.92
CA HIS A 50 -1.54 -4.25 13.52
C HIS A 50 -2.66 -4.52 12.48
N VAL A 51 -2.44 -4.19 11.21
CA VAL A 51 -3.39 -4.49 10.13
C VAL A 51 -3.36 -5.98 9.79
N VAL A 52 -2.16 -6.55 9.67
CA VAL A 52 -1.91 -7.88 9.08
C VAL A 52 -1.78 -8.98 10.15
N PHE A 53 -1.08 -8.70 11.25
CA PHE A 53 -0.81 -9.68 12.30
C PHE A 53 -1.94 -9.69 13.35
N VAL A 54 -3.16 -9.94 12.87
CA VAL A 54 -4.34 -10.13 13.73
C VAL A 54 -4.51 -11.63 14.01
N GLU A 55 -4.70 -12.01 15.26
CA GLU A 55 -4.67 -13.42 15.72
C GLU A 55 -5.57 -14.37 14.90
N SER A 56 -6.73 -13.89 14.49
CA SER A 56 -7.72 -14.64 13.73
C SER A 56 -7.56 -14.54 12.20
N ALA A 57 -6.66 -13.68 11.70
CA ALA A 57 -6.41 -13.54 10.27
C ALA A 57 -5.64 -14.75 9.74
N LYS A 58 -6.13 -15.32 8.64
CA LYS A 58 -5.53 -16.47 7.95
C LYS A 58 -5.25 -16.20 6.49
N LYS A 59 -5.95 -15.24 5.88
CA LYS A 59 -5.80 -14.88 4.47
C LYS A 59 -5.86 -13.37 4.32
N ILE A 60 -5.32 -12.87 3.22
CA ILE A 60 -5.46 -11.46 2.84
C ILE A 60 -6.07 -11.37 1.46
N ALA A 61 -7.14 -10.59 1.34
CA ALA A 61 -7.73 -10.19 0.08
C ALA A 61 -7.18 -8.83 -0.35
N ILE A 62 -6.75 -8.76 -1.60
CA ILE A 62 -6.21 -7.55 -2.23
C ILE A 62 -7.02 -7.29 -3.49
N THR A 63 -7.58 -6.09 -3.63
CA THR A 63 -8.32 -5.67 -4.82
C THR A 63 -7.46 -4.75 -5.69
N LEU A 64 -7.16 -5.19 -6.91
CA LEU A 64 -6.38 -4.43 -7.89
C LEU A 64 -7.23 -4.06 -9.10
N THR A 65 -6.99 -2.87 -9.63
CA THR A 65 -7.57 -2.38 -10.88
C THR A 65 -6.69 -2.79 -12.05
N LYS A 66 -7.28 -3.16 -13.18
CA LYS A 66 -6.53 -3.55 -14.38
C LYS A 66 -5.91 -2.34 -15.10
N ASP A 67 -4.72 -2.52 -15.64
CA ASP A 67 -4.12 -1.60 -16.61
C ASP A 67 -4.69 -1.85 -18.01
N GLU A 68 -5.18 -0.79 -18.63
CA GLU A 68 -5.58 -0.75 -20.02
C GLU A 68 -4.79 0.35 -20.73
N ASN A 69 -3.70 -0.06 -21.40
CA ASN A 69 -2.81 0.82 -22.16
C ASN A 69 -2.21 1.97 -21.34
N GLY A 70 -1.79 1.67 -20.10
CA GLY A 70 -1.19 2.68 -19.21
C GLY A 70 -2.20 3.57 -18.49
N SER A 71 -3.48 3.20 -18.48
CA SER A 71 -4.57 3.87 -17.75
C SER A 71 -5.35 2.86 -16.90
N PRO A 72 -5.95 3.29 -15.75
CA PRO A 72 -6.76 2.40 -14.92
C PRO A 72 -8.11 2.11 -15.60
N ASN A 73 -8.42 0.82 -15.80
CA ASN A 73 -9.77 0.40 -16.17
C ASN A 73 -10.58 0.10 -14.89
N HIS A 74 -11.22 1.13 -14.33
CA HIS A 74 -11.99 1.02 -13.09
C HIS A 74 -13.18 0.03 -13.14
N LYS A 75 -13.58 -0.43 -14.34
CA LYS A 75 -14.64 -1.44 -14.51
C LYS A 75 -14.12 -2.86 -14.31
N GLU A 76 -12.82 -3.07 -14.48
CA GLU A 76 -12.17 -4.37 -14.37
C GLU A 76 -11.24 -4.37 -13.15
N ASN A 77 -11.80 -4.77 -12.01
CA ASN A 77 -11.04 -5.03 -10.79
C ASN A 77 -10.98 -6.53 -10.53
N ILE A 78 -9.85 -7.02 -10.02
CA ILE A 78 -9.72 -8.39 -9.53
C ILE A 78 -9.42 -8.34 -8.03
N THR A 79 -10.18 -9.12 -7.26
CA THR A 79 -9.83 -9.42 -5.87
C THR A 79 -9.21 -10.80 -5.85
N PHE A 80 -7.98 -10.91 -5.38
CA PHE A 80 -7.34 -12.19 -5.16
C PHE A 80 -7.03 -12.35 -3.68
N THR A 81 -7.13 -13.58 -3.22
CA THR A 81 -6.87 -13.95 -1.83
C THR A 81 -5.54 -14.67 -1.77
N ILE A 82 -4.66 -14.19 -0.90
CA ILE A 82 -3.37 -14.79 -0.62
C ILE A 82 -3.46 -15.47 0.74
N GLU A 83 -3.36 -16.80 0.75
CA GLU A 83 -3.43 -17.58 2.00
C GLU A 83 -2.15 -17.42 2.82
N ASP A 84 -0.98 -17.54 2.18
CA ASP A 84 0.31 -17.49 2.88
C ASP A 84 0.86 -16.07 3.07
N PHE A 85 0.05 -15.02 2.92
CA PHE A 85 0.57 -13.63 2.98
C PHE A 85 1.24 -13.33 4.31
N ILE A 86 0.61 -13.74 5.42
CA ILE A 86 1.13 -13.49 6.77
C ILE A 86 2.49 -14.18 6.97
N GLN A 87 2.66 -15.39 6.42
CA GLN A 87 3.92 -16.13 6.49
C GLN A 87 5.02 -15.49 5.63
N ASN A 88 4.64 -14.85 4.53
CA ASN A 88 5.55 -14.14 3.62
C ASN A 88 5.73 -12.65 4.00
N CYS A 89 5.07 -12.20 5.07
CA CYS A 89 5.20 -10.84 5.57
C CYS A 89 6.36 -10.77 6.57
N LEU A 90 7.27 -9.84 6.32
CA LEU A 90 8.43 -9.58 7.14
C LEU A 90 8.10 -8.40 8.08
N PRO A 91 7.85 -8.66 9.38
CA PRO A 91 7.68 -7.59 10.35
C PRO A 91 9.01 -6.85 10.56
N HIS A 92 8.93 -5.56 10.88
CA HIS A 92 10.10 -4.80 11.30
C HIS A 92 10.76 -5.47 12.53
N PRO A 93 12.11 -5.61 12.57
CA PRO A 93 12.80 -6.34 13.65
C PRO A 93 12.65 -5.69 15.03
N ASP A 94 12.50 -4.36 15.08
CA ASP A 94 12.09 -3.65 16.31
C ASP A 94 10.59 -3.84 16.56
N GLU A 95 10.24 -4.38 17.73
CA GLU A 95 8.86 -4.62 18.16
C GLU A 95 8.07 -3.32 18.36
N ASN A 96 8.74 -2.20 18.67
CA ASN A 96 8.09 -0.90 18.89
C ASN A 96 7.70 -0.20 17.57
N ILE A 97 8.22 -0.67 16.44
CA ILE A 97 7.90 -0.11 15.12
C ILE A 97 6.77 -0.93 14.50
N ASP A 98 5.61 -0.29 14.31
CA ASP A 98 4.41 -0.89 13.74
C ASP A 98 4.44 -0.91 12.19
N LEU A 99 5.49 -1.50 11.61
CA LEU A 99 5.63 -1.66 10.17
C LEU A 99 5.97 -3.10 9.78
N CYS A 100 5.46 -3.52 8.63
CA CYS A 100 5.85 -4.76 7.98
C CYS A 100 5.86 -4.59 6.45
N ILE A 101 6.59 -5.48 5.79
CA ILE A 101 6.66 -5.53 4.33
C ILE A 101 6.27 -6.92 3.84
N ALA A 102 5.66 -7.00 2.66
CA ALA A 102 5.37 -8.26 2.00
C ALA A 102 5.90 -8.20 0.56
N PRO A 103 6.90 -9.02 0.18
CA PRO A 103 7.32 -9.14 -1.20
C PRO A 103 6.17 -9.69 -2.08
N VAL A 104 5.79 -8.96 -3.12
CA VAL A 104 4.63 -9.30 -3.97
C VAL A 104 4.95 -9.60 -5.42
N GLY A 105 6.24 -9.60 -5.78
CA GLY A 105 6.68 -9.83 -7.17
C GLY A 105 6.17 -11.15 -7.76
N HIS A 106 6.16 -12.23 -6.96
CA HIS A 106 5.61 -13.52 -7.41
C HIS A 106 4.11 -13.44 -7.72
N PHE A 107 3.32 -12.76 -6.87
CA PHE A 107 1.89 -12.58 -7.10
C PHE A 107 1.60 -11.76 -8.36
N PHE A 108 2.36 -10.68 -8.59
CA PHE A 108 2.21 -9.89 -9.81
C PHE A 108 2.57 -10.70 -11.06
N ASN A 109 3.62 -11.52 -11.02
CA ASN A 109 3.95 -12.41 -12.12
C ASN A 109 2.84 -13.43 -12.39
N GLN A 110 2.22 -13.98 -11.34
CA GLN A 110 1.06 -14.87 -11.50
C GLN A 110 -0.12 -14.17 -12.19
N LEU A 111 -0.44 -12.93 -11.78
CA LEU A 111 -1.53 -12.16 -12.41
C LEU A 111 -1.26 -11.91 -13.89
N ILE A 112 -0.04 -11.49 -14.23
CA ILE A 112 0.38 -11.22 -15.62
C ILE A 112 0.28 -12.49 -16.47
N ASN A 113 0.72 -13.64 -15.93
CA ASN A 113 0.60 -14.93 -16.61
C ASN A 113 -0.85 -15.37 -16.85
N HIS A 114 -1.81 -14.83 -16.09
CA HIS A 114 -3.25 -15.00 -16.29
C HIS A 114 -3.90 -13.85 -17.09
N ASN A 115 -3.10 -13.11 -17.88
CA ASN A 115 -3.55 -11.96 -18.69
C ASN A 115 -4.17 -10.81 -17.88
N PHE A 116 -3.74 -10.63 -16.62
CA PHE A 116 -4.11 -9.50 -15.79
C PHE A 116 -2.89 -8.67 -15.40
N SER A 117 -2.76 -7.49 -16.00
CA SER A 117 -1.74 -6.52 -15.60
C SER A 117 -2.36 -5.52 -14.61
N PRO A 118 -1.88 -5.43 -13.36
CA PRO A 118 -2.43 -4.47 -12.40
C PRO A 118 -1.98 -3.04 -12.70
N PHE A 119 -2.92 -2.09 -12.66
CA PHE A 119 -2.65 -0.66 -12.65
C PHE A 119 -2.26 -0.20 -11.24
N ILE A 120 -0.98 -0.28 -10.94
CA ILE A 120 -0.40 0.17 -9.67
C ILE A 120 0.91 0.91 -9.93
N LYS A 121 1.15 1.99 -9.19
CA LYS A 121 2.36 2.81 -9.28
C LYS A 121 3.20 2.54 -8.05
N GLY A 122 4.46 2.15 -8.23
CA GLY A 122 5.39 1.98 -7.13
C GLY A 122 6.14 3.28 -6.84
N ILE A 123 6.40 3.55 -5.56
CA ILE A 123 7.32 4.59 -5.11
C ILE A 123 8.69 3.99 -4.82
N ARG A 124 9.73 4.81 -4.95
CA ARG A 124 11.13 4.46 -4.68
C ARG A 124 11.70 5.31 -3.56
N GLU A 125 12.90 4.99 -3.13
CA GLU A 125 13.62 5.78 -2.13
C GLU A 125 13.82 7.24 -2.56
N SER A 126 14.03 7.49 -3.86
CA SER A 126 14.13 8.84 -4.42
C SER A 126 12.83 9.66 -4.35
N ASP A 127 11.69 9.01 -4.13
CA ASP A 127 10.39 9.68 -3.98
C ASP A 127 10.08 10.03 -2.51
N ILE A 128 10.89 9.52 -1.56
CA ILE A 128 10.76 9.78 -0.13
C ILE A 128 11.60 11.00 0.23
N MET A 129 11.00 11.91 1.00
CA MET A 129 11.66 13.10 1.55
C MET A 129 12.82 12.68 2.45
N GLN A 130 13.99 13.28 2.23
CA GLN A 130 15.19 13.03 3.03
C GLN A 130 15.10 13.78 4.37
N THR A 131 15.83 13.32 5.38
CA THR A 131 15.76 13.93 6.73
C THR A 131 16.14 15.41 6.72
N GLU A 132 17.12 15.81 5.91
CA GLU A 132 17.54 17.20 5.77
C GLU A 132 16.48 18.10 5.12
N GLU A 133 15.57 17.51 4.33
CA GLU A 133 14.43 18.21 3.74
C GLU A 133 13.28 18.33 4.76
N MET A 134 13.13 17.36 5.66
CA MET A 134 12.14 17.43 6.75
C MET A 134 12.43 18.59 7.71
N ASP A 135 13.70 18.90 7.97
CA ASP A 135 14.11 20.01 8.84
C ASP A 135 13.81 21.39 8.24
N GLN A 136 13.52 21.45 6.93
CA GLN A 136 13.14 22.68 6.23
C GLN A 136 11.62 22.93 6.21
N LEU A 137 10.84 21.98 6.71
CA LEU A 137 9.38 22.14 6.80
C LEU A 137 9.04 23.32 7.71
N SER A 138 8.05 24.09 7.27
CA SER A 138 7.46 25.14 8.09
C SER A 138 6.89 24.54 9.37
N ALA A 139 6.80 25.36 10.42
CA ALA A 139 6.05 25.01 11.63
C ALA A 139 4.57 24.68 11.31
N PHE A 140 4.07 25.09 10.14
CA PHE A 140 2.73 24.81 9.65
C PHE A 140 2.78 24.36 8.20
N GLU A 141 2.37 23.12 7.94
CA GLU A 141 2.31 22.51 6.60
C GLU A 141 0.94 21.90 6.34
N GLU A 142 0.42 22.06 5.12
CA GLU A 142 -0.75 21.29 4.69
C GLU A 142 -0.32 19.86 4.33
N VAL A 143 -1.01 18.86 4.89
CA VAL A 143 -0.73 17.45 4.63
C VAL A 143 -1.91 16.74 4.01
N PHE A 144 -1.60 15.85 3.06
CA PHE A 144 -2.56 14.98 2.40
C PHE A 144 -2.32 13.55 2.87
N MET A 145 -3.36 12.93 3.42
CA MET A 145 -3.37 11.52 3.78
C MET A 145 -4.22 10.76 2.77
N ILE A 146 -3.68 9.66 2.26
CA ILE A 146 -4.32 8.84 1.23
C ILE A 146 -4.34 7.41 1.72
N GLY A 147 -5.50 6.76 1.64
CA GLY A 147 -5.65 5.36 1.97
C GLY A 147 -7.10 4.95 2.14
N TYR A 148 -7.31 3.87 2.89
CA TYR A 148 -8.59 3.20 3.10
C TYR A 148 -8.97 3.21 4.59
N PRO A 149 -9.17 4.40 5.19
CA PRO A 149 -9.35 4.53 6.63
C PRO A 149 -10.66 3.85 7.07
N ASN A 150 -10.59 3.02 8.11
CA ASN A 150 -11.72 2.22 8.62
C ASN A 150 -12.42 1.39 7.53
N GLY A 151 -11.67 0.99 6.50
CA GLY A 151 -12.22 0.27 5.36
C GLY A 151 -13.22 1.08 4.54
N LEU A 152 -13.14 2.41 4.54
CA LEU A 152 -13.93 3.28 3.66
C LEU A 152 -13.17 3.52 2.34
N TRP A 153 -13.88 3.42 1.22
CA TRP A 153 -13.32 3.62 -0.12
C TRP A 153 -14.39 3.96 -1.14
N ASP A 154 -13.97 4.46 -2.31
CA ASP A 154 -14.85 4.52 -3.47
C ASP A 154 -15.01 3.12 -4.05
N SER A 155 -16.07 2.42 -3.66
CA SER A 155 -16.36 1.07 -4.10
C SER A 155 -16.68 0.95 -5.59
N LYS A 156 -17.07 2.04 -6.24
CA LYS A 156 -17.35 2.06 -7.67
C LYS A 156 -16.07 2.07 -8.48
N ASN A 157 -15.06 2.85 -8.05
CA ASN A 157 -13.82 3.04 -8.80
C ASN A 157 -12.61 2.31 -8.20
N ASN A 158 -12.77 1.65 -7.05
CA ASN A 158 -11.70 1.02 -6.27
C ASN A 158 -10.59 2.00 -5.86
N LEU A 159 -10.97 3.21 -5.45
CA LEU A 159 -10.01 4.26 -5.10
C LEU A 159 -9.97 4.56 -3.59
N PRO A 160 -8.80 4.93 -3.05
CA PRO A 160 -8.66 5.41 -1.68
C PRO A 160 -9.42 6.73 -1.46
N ILE A 161 -9.58 7.09 -0.19
CA ILE A 161 -10.10 8.39 0.23
C ILE A 161 -8.93 9.33 0.51
N PHE A 162 -9.10 10.60 0.13
CA PHE A 162 -8.23 11.69 0.56
C PHE A 162 -8.73 12.34 1.84
N ARG A 163 -7.81 12.61 2.74
CA ARG A 163 -8.02 13.53 3.87
C ARG A 163 -6.96 14.60 3.82
N THR A 164 -7.37 15.84 4.07
CA THR A 164 -6.45 16.96 4.26
C THR A 164 -6.40 17.29 5.74
N GLY A 165 -5.23 17.74 6.19
CA GLY A 165 -5.01 18.22 7.53
C GLY A 165 -3.89 19.23 7.53
N ASN A 166 -3.63 19.82 8.70
CA ASN A 166 -2.46 20.66 8.91
C ASN A 166 -1.53 19.94 9.87
N TYR A 167 -0.30 19.75 9.44
CA TYR A 167 0.78 19.25 10.27
C TYR A 167 1.48 20.43 10.92
N CYS A 168 1.67 20.32 12.23
CA CYS A 168 2.41 21.30 13.01
C CYS A 168 3.67 20.62 13.53
N TYR A 169 4.82 20.98 12.99
CA TYR A 169 6.09 20.49 13.51
C TYR A 169 6.41 21.28 14.79
N PRO A 170 6.65 20.63 15.94
CA PRO A 170 7.09 21.33 17.13
C PRO A 170 8.47 21.94 16.83
N SER A 171 8.52 23.24 16.58
CA SER A 171 9.79 23.93 16.36
C SER A 171 10.66 23.73 17.59
N SER A 172 11.80 23.08 17.41
CA SER A 172 12.82 22.96 18.45
C SER A 172 13.45 24.34 18.65
N TYR A 173 12.87 25.15 19.55
CA TYR A 173 13.54 26.32 20.12
C TYR A 173 14.49 25.89 21.23
#